data_AF-A0A3E0TQC4-F1
#
_entry.id   AF-A0A3E0TQC4-F1
#
_cell.length_a   1.000
_cell.length_b   1.000
_cell.length_c   1.000
_cell.angle_alpha   90.00
_cell.angle_beta   90.00
_cell.angle_gamma   90.00
#
_symmetry.space_group_name_H-M   'P 1'
#
loop_
_entity.id
_entity.type
_entity.pdbx_description
1 polymer ?
#
loop_
_entity_poly.entity_id
_entity_poly.type
_entity_poly.pdbx_seq_one_letter_code
_entity_poly.pdbx_strand_id
1 'polypeptide(L)'
;MSIKHLTANQVLAYLGMTSCALLLSSCAKISTVHTNLDRENFSHYFSPGEVTIFDNEQAFPGKYQMIGMVEGEHCQAKAHLAPPDKIEARTQARRNAYQLGANAIVFSGCAEVTHQQIESRQCHASIVCYGKAYQVENIQ
;
A
#
# COMPACT_ATOMS: atom_id res chain seq x y z
N MET A 1 32.21 -45.96 -47.56
CA MET A 1 31.60 -45.03 -46.57
C MET A 1 32.56 -44.94 -45.39
N SER A 2 33.45 -43.95 -45.39
CA SER A 2 34.56 -43.87 -44.42
C SER A 2 34.09 -43.14 -43.16
N ILE A 3 33.96 -43.88 -42.06
CA ILE A 3 33.65 -43.33 -40.74
C ILE A 3 34.94 -42.66 -40.25
N LYS A 4 34.99 -41.32 -40.27
CA LYS A 4 36.12 -40.59 -39.71
C LYS A 4 36.11 -40.78 -38.18
N HIS A 5 37.10 -41.48 -37.65
CA HIS A 5 37.29 -41.60 -36.20
C HIS A 5 37.62 -40.24 -35.61
N LEU A 6 36.72 -39.71 -34.79
CA LEU A 6 36.92 -38.46 -34.07
C LEU A 6 37.98 -38.70 -32.98
N THR A 7 39.06 -37.92 -32.99
CA THR A 7 40.13 -38.08 -32.00
C THR A 7 39.67 -37.59 -30.63
N ALA A 8 40.20 -38.17 -29.55
CA ALA A 8 39.80 -37.85 -28.17
C ALA A 8 39.88 -36.34 -27.86
N ASN A 9 40.82 -35.63 -28.48
CA ASN A 9 41.00 -34.19 -28.33
C ASN A 9 39.87 -33.36 -28.97
N GLN A 10 39.29 -33.84 -30.08
CA GLN A 10 38.10 -33.21 -30.68
C GLN A 10 36.84 -33.47 -29.84
N VAL A 11 36.70 -34.67 -29.27
CA VAL A 11 35.59 -35.00 -28.34
C VAL A 11 35.66 -34.12 -27.09
N LEU A 12 36.85 -33.94 -26.51
CA LEU A 12 37.08 -33.06 -25.35
C LEU A 12 36.78 -31.59 -25.66
N ALA A 13 37.15 -31.10 -26.84
CA ALA A 13 36.84 -29.73 -27.27
C ALA A 13 35.33 -29.50 -27.43
N TYR A 14 34.60 -30.46 -28.02
CA TYR A 14 33.14 -30.37 -28.17
C TYR A 14 32.42 -30.46 -26.81
N LEU A 15 32.88 -31.33 -25.90
CA LEU A 15 32.36 -31.41 -24.52
C LEU A 15 32.62 -30.14 -23.71
N GLY A 16 33.80 -29.52 -23.87
CA GLY A 16 34.11 -28.24 -23.26
C GLY A 16 33.22 -27.10 -23.78
N MET A 17 32.98 -27.08 -25.09
CA MET A 17 32.17 -26.05 -25.74
C MET A 17 30.67 -26.18 -25.42
N THR A 18 30.14 -27.40 -25.30
CA THR A 18 28.75 -27.63 -24.86
C THR A 18 28.54 -27.32 -23.37
N SER A 19 29.51 -27.63 -22.51
CA SER A 19 29.47 -27.26 -21.09
C SER A 19 29.45 -25.75 -20.88
N CYS A 20 30.25 -24.99 -21.64
CA CYS A 20 30.29 -23.53 -21.58
C CYS A 20 28.94 -22.89 -22.01
N ALA A 21 28.29 -23.45 -23.03
CA ALA A 21 26.98 -22.97 -23.49
C ALA A 21 25.85 -23.17 -22.46
N LEU A 22 25.92 -24.24 -21.65
CA LEU A 22 24.92 -24.52 -20.61
C LEU A 22 25.03 -23.52 -19.43
N LEU A 23 26.24 -23.06 -19.10
CA LEU A 23 26.47 -22.12 -18.00
C LEU A 23 25.99 -20.69 -18.30
N LEU A 24 25.86 -20.30 -19.57
CA LEU A 24 25.41 -18.97 -19.97
C LEU A 24 23.88 -18.77 -19.87
N SER A 25 23.10 -19.85 -19.75
CA SER A 25 21.61 -19.76 -19.66
C SER A 25 21.08 -19.45 -18.24
N SER A 26 21.96 -19.34 -17.24
CA SER A 26 21.61 -19.16 -15.82
C SER A 26 21.41 -17.70 -15.38
N CYS A 27 21.82 -16.69 -16.16
CA CYS A 27 21.86 -15.30 -15.68
C CYS A 27 20.59 -14.45 -15.85
N ALA A 28 19.44 -15.01 -16.28
CA ALA A 28 18.23 -14.20 -16.51
C ALA A 28 16.99 -14.73 -15.76
N LYS A 29 17.01 -14.66 -14.43
CA LYS A 29 15.79 -14.60 -13.62
C LYS A 29 15.85 -13.42 -12.66
N ILE A 30 15.75 -12.21 -13.21
CA ILE A 30 15.38 -11.03 -12.42
C ILE A 30 13.87 -11.11 -12.22
N SER A 31 13.42 -11.92 -11.26
CA SER A 31 12.01 -12.09 -10.91
C SER A 31 11.56 -11.13 -9.80
N THR A 32 12.47 -10.29 -9.31
CA THR A 32 12.25 -9.40 -8.17
C THR A 32 12.48 -7.96 -8.62
N VAL A 33 11.48 -7.40 -9.30
CA VAL A 33 11.41 -5.96 -9.50
C VAL A 33 10.80 -5.38 -8.22
N HIS A 34 11.67 -4.86 -7.34
CA HIS A 34 11.21 -4.08 -6.18
C HIS A 34 10.85 -2.69 -6.67
N THR A 35 9.58 -2.50 -6.99
CA THR A 35 9.01 -1.17 -7.22
C THR A 35 8.21 -0.76 -6.00
N ASN A 36 7.97 0.54 -5.82
CA ASN A 36 6.99 1.05 -4.84
C ASN A 36 5.53 0.71 -5.22
N LEU A 37 5.32 -0.13 -6.23
CA LEU A 37 4.03 -0.49 -6.78
C LEU A 37 3.64 -1.89 -6.29
N ASP A 38 2.80 -1.91 -5.27
CA ASP A 38 2.26 -3.12 -4.69
C ASP A 38 1.09 -3.63 -5.54
N ARG A 39 1.32 -4.76 -6.21
CA ARG A 39 0.32 -5.40 -7.08
C ARG A 39 -0.94 -5.81 -6.33
N GLU A 40 -0.80 -6.18 -5.06
CA GLU A 40 -1.87 -6.74 -4.25
C GLU A 40 -2.79 -5.63 -3.70
N ASN A 41 -2.32 -4.37 -3.70
CA ASN A 41 -3.02 -3.22 -3.13
C ASN A 41 -3.66 -2.30 -4.18
N PHE A 42 -3.56 -2.60 -5.48
CA PHE A 42 -4.10 -1.73 -6.53
C PHE A 42 -5.61 -1.44 -6.39
N SER A 43 -6.41 -2.43 -5.96
CA SER A 43 -7.86 -2.28 -5.78
C SER A 43 -8.21 -1.35 -4.62
N HIS A 44 -7.34 -1.26 -3.61
CA HIS A 44 -7.60 -0.48 -2.40
C HIS A 44 -6.81 0.83 -2.39
N TYR A 45 -5.79 0.99 -3.22
CA TYR A 45 -4.95 2.18 -3.24
C TYR A 45 -5.77 3.47 -3.35
N PHE A 46 -6.78 3.48 -4.22
CA PHE A 46 -7.69 4.62 -4.46
C PHE A 46 -8.97 4.59 -3.62
N SER A 47 -9.16 3.60 -2.75
CA SER A 47 -10.41 3.43 -1.99
C SER A 47 -10.78 4.61 -1.07
N PRO A 48 -9.85 5.41 -0.52
CA PRO A 48 -10.24 6.63 0.19
C PRO A 48 -11.08 7.57 -0.69
N GLY A 49 -10.81 7.62 -2.01
CA GLY A 49 -11.51 8.44 -2.98
C GLY A 49 -13.01 8.14 -3.10
N GLU A 50 -13.41 6.88 -2.86
CA GLU A 50 -14.80 6.42 -2.91
C GLU A 50 -15.65 6.89 -1.71
N VAL A 51 -15.01 7.48 -0.69
CA VAL A 51 -15.68 8.01 0.50
C VAL A 51 -15.73 9.52 0.44
N THR A 52 -16.90 10.09 0.15
CA THR A 52 -17.06 11.55 0.04
C THR A 52 -16.99 12.21 1.42
N ILE A 53 -16.25 13.31 1.52
CA ILE A 53 -16.16 14.09 2.75
C ILE A 53 -17.27 15.13 2.75
N PHE A 54 -18.10 15.13 3.79
CA PHE A 54 -19.09 16.17 4.05
C PHE A 54 -18.73 16.95 5.31
N ASP A 55 -19.13 18.23 5.36
CA ASP A 55 -18.91 19.08 6.53
C ASP A 55 -19.78 18.66 7.72
N ASN A 56 -21.01 18.21 7.44
CA ASN A 56 -21.99 17.75 8.42
C ASN A 56 -23.07 16.89 7.74
N GLU A 57 -23.92 16.27 8.56
CA GLU A 57 -24.98 15.39 8.08
C GLU A 57 -26.11 16.14 7.32
N GLN A 58 -26.24 17.47 7.49
CA GLN A 58 -27.24 18.27 6.76
C GLN A 58 -26.85 18.48 5.28
N ALA A 59 -25.58 18.30 4.95
CA ALA A 59 -25.08 18.40 3.58
C ALA A 59 -25.34 17.12 2.75
N PHE A 60 -25.90 16.07 3.35
CA PHE A 60 -26.19 14.83 2.63
C PHE A 60 -27.32 15.01 1.59
N PRO A 61 -27.14 14.54 0.35
CA PRO A 61 -28.14 14.72 -0.72
C PRO A 61 -29.37 13.81 -0.60
N GLY A 62 -29.38 12.89 0.35
CA GLY A 62 -30.44 11.88 0.48
C GLY A 62 -30.53 11.28 1.88
N LYS A 63 -31.32 10.21 1.99
CA LYS A 63 -31.38 9.44 3.24
C LYS A 63 -30.01 8.87 3.55
N TYR A 64 -29.72 8.75 4.84
CA TYR A 64 -28.43 8.28 5.30
C TYR A 64 -28.56 7.38 6.51
N GLN A 65 -27.58 6.50 6.66
CA GLN A 65 -27.40 5.63 7.81
C GLN A 65 -25.96 5.75 8.29
N MET A 66 -25.78 5.96 9.60
CA MET A 66 -24.45 5.84 10.22
C MET A 66 -24.07 4.36 10.29
N ILE A 67 -22.90 4.02 9.77
CA ILE A 67 -22.39 2.64 9.75
C ILE A 67 -21.38 2.40 10.87
N GLY A 68 -20.65 3.43 11.28
CA GLY A 68 -19.71 3.31 12.40
C GLY A 68 -18.86 4.54 12.63
N MET A 69 -18.06 4.47 13.69
CA MET A 69 -16.96 5.40 13.96
C MET A 69 -15.68 4.85 13.36
N VAL A 70 -14.88 5.72 12.77
CA VAL A 70 -13.55 5.40 12.26
C VAL A 70 -12.52 6.37 12.79
N GLU A 71 -11.31 5.87 12.90
CA GLU A 71 -10.12 6.65 13.19
C GLU A 71 -9.08 6.46 12.09
N GLY A 72 -8.19 7.42 11.96
CA GLY A 72 -7.01 7.33 11.11
C GLY A 72 -5.86 8.07 11.74
N GLU A 73 -4.66 7.53 11.60
CA GLU A 73 -3.46 8.02 12.26
C GLU A 73 -2.37 8.30 11.22
N HIS A 74 -1.62 9.38 11.40
CA HIS A 74 -0.32 9.55 10.76
C HIS A 74 0.77 9.66 11.83
N CYS A 75 1.56 8.61 11.97
CA CYS A 75 2.62 8.47 12.95
C CYS A 75 3.98 8.91 12.39
N GLN A 76 4.65 9.83 13.07
CA GLN A 76 6.07 10.09 12.85
C GLN A 76 6.87 9.10 13.70
N ALA A 77 7.54 8.12 13.11
CA ALA A 77 8.25 7.11 13.90
C ALA A 77 9.48 7.67 14.67
N LYS A 78 10.15 8.70 14.12
CA LYS A 78 11.35 9.31 14.71
C LYS A 78 11.37 10.82 14.48
N ALA A 79 11.95 11.57 15.40
CA ALA A 79 11.98 13.04 15.39
C ALA A 79 12.50 13.69 14.10
N HIS A 80 13.43 13.02 13.39
CA HIS A 80 14.04 13.54 12.17
C HIS A 80 13.29 13.14 10.89
N LEU A 81 12.25 12.30 10.98
CA LEU A 81 11.41 11.94 9.86
C LEU A 81 10.33 13.01 9.65
N ALA A 82 9.57 12.91 8.55
CA ALA A 82 8.48 13.83 8.28
C ALA A 82 7.52 13.92 9.48
N PRO A 83 7.10 15.13 9.88
CA PRO A 83 6.13 15.29 10.95
C PRO A 83 4.78 14.68 10.55
N PRO A 84 3.93 14.34 11.53
CA PRO A 84 2.55 13.93 11.27
C PRO A 84 1.80 14.98 10.44
N ASP A 85 0.85 14.50 9.65
CA ASP A 85 0.03 15.35 8.79
C ASP A 85 -1.44 14.94 8.88
N LYS A 86 -2.30 15.95 8.95
CA LYS A 86 -3.74 15.80 9.07
C LYS A 86 -4.35 15.21 7.79
N ILE A 87 -3.81 15.50 6.61
CA ILE A 87 -4.37 14.99 5.36
C ILE A 87 -4.15 13.48 5.28
N GLU A 88 -2.98 13.00 5.64
CA GLU A 88 -2.68 11.56 5.72
C GLU A 88 -3.55 10.84 6.77
N ALA A 89 -3.69 11.41 7.97
CA ALA A 89 -4.56 10.84 9.01
C ALA A 89 -6.04 10.76 8.55
N ARG A 90 -6.54 11.81 7.88
CA ARG A 90 -7.90 11.79 7.28
C ARG A 90 -8.01 10.80 6.13
N THR A 91 -6.95 10.59 5.36
CA THR A 91 -6.92 9.62 4.26
C THR A 91 -6.98 8.20 4.80
N GLN A 92 -6.25 7.89 5.88
CA GLN A 92 -6.36 6.61 6.57
C GLN A 92 -7.76 6.41 7.18
N ALA A 93 -8.36 7.43 7.80
CA ALA A 93 -9.72 7.34 8.31
C ALA A 93 -10.75 7.04 7.20
N ARG A 94 -10.59 7.66 6.02
CA ARG A 94 -11.43 7.36 4.83
C ARG A 94 -11.21 5.95 4.32
N ARG A 95 -9.97 5.44 4.31
CA ARG A 95 -9.68 4.04 3.99
C ARG A 95 -10.44 3.10 4.93
N ASN A 96 -10.42 3.39 6.22
CA ASN A 96 -11.13 2.60 7.23
C ASN A 96 -12.65 2.70 7.07
N ALA A 97 -13.19 3.89 6.73
CA ALA A 97 -14.61 4.06 6.42
C ALA A 97 -15.03 3.21 5.22
N TYR A 98 -14.24 3.22 4.14
CA TYR A 98 -14.49 2.39 2.97
C TYR A 98 -14.52 0.90 3.32
N GLN A 99 -13.62 0.43 4.18
CA GLN A 99 -13.58 -0.97 4.63
C GLN A 99 -14.83 -1.37 5.43
N LEU A 100 -15.48 -0.41 6.10
CA LEU A 100 -16.80 -0.61 6.73
C LEU A 100 -17.98 -0.55 5.74
N GLY A 101 -17.70 -0.34 4.45
CA GLY A 101 -18.70 -0.21 3.40
C GLY A 101 -19.30 1.20 3.29
N ALA A 102 -18.66 2.22 3.85
CA ALA A 102 -19.15 3.60 3.76
C ALA A 102 -18.83 4.26 2.42
N ASN A 103 -19.72 5.14 1.98
CA ASN A 103 -19.52 6.04 0.84
C ASN A 103 -19.45 7.52 1.25
N ALA A 104 -19.62 7.83 2.54
CA ALA A 104 -19.45 9.17 3.09
C ALA A 104 -18.81 9.18 4.48
N ILE A 105 -18.17 10.29 4.81
CA ILE A 105 -17.59 10.55 6.13
C ILE A 105 -17.82 12.01 6.55
N VAL A 106 -18.13 12.20 7.84
CA VAL A 106 -18.10 13.51 8.50
C VAL A 106 -17.05 13.47 9.59
N PHE A 107 -16.05 14.33 9.51
CA PHE A 107 -14.96 14.38 10.51
C PHE A 107 -15.39 15.15 11.75
N SER A 108 -15.19 14.58 12.93
CA SER A 108 -15.48 15.24 14.20
C SER A 108 -14.29 16.05 14.73
N GLY A 109 -13.07 15.72 14.30
CA GLY A 109 -11.86 16.45 14.69
C GLY A 109 -10.60 15.63 14.53
N CYS A 110 -9.47 16.26 14.79
CA CYS A 110 -8.18 15.59 14.90
C CYS A 110 -7.46 16.08 16.15
N ALA A 111 -6.67 15.20 16.76
CA ALA A 111 -5.85 15.48 17.91
C ALA A 111 -4.38 15.22 17.58
N GLU A 112 -3.51 16.12 18.02
CA GLU A 112 -2.07 15.90 18.05
C GLU A 112 -1.72 15.16 19.34
N VAL A 113 -0.93 14.10 19.19
CA VAL A 113 -0.46 13.28 20.29
C VAL A 113 1.07 13.27 20.24
N THR A 114 1.70 13.77 21.28
CA THR A 114 3.16 13.86 21.36
C THR A 114 3.73 12.70 22.17
N HIS A 115 5.03 12.41 22.03
CA HIS A 115 5.69 11.33 22.78
C HIS A 115 5.46 11.34 24.29
N GLN A 116 5.20 12.51 24.88
CA GLN A 116 4.91 12.68 26.30
C GLN A 116 3.52 12.12 26.68
N GLN A 117 2.64 11.92 25.71
CA GLN A 117 1.26 11.47 25.86
C GLN A 117 1.06 10.02 25.35
N ILE A 118 2.05 9.42 24.67
CA ILE A 118 1.98 8.05 24.14
C ILE A 118 2.77 7.11 25.06
N GLU A 119 2.06 6.26 25.82
CA GLU A 119 2.70 5.25 26.68
C GLU A 119 3.41 4.15 25.87
N SER A 120 2.95 3.88 24.65
CA SER A 120 3.63 3.01 23.69
C SER A 120 4.68 3.81 22.90
N ARG A 121 5.96 3.44 23.01
CA ARG A 121 7.08 4.16 22.35
C ARG A 121 7.14 3.98 20.82
N GLN A 122 6.00 3.81 20.15
CA GLN A 122 5.95 3.51 18.72
C GLN A 122 6.02 4.77 17.84
N CYS A 123 5.57 5.93 18.34
CA CYS A 123 5.53 7.18 17.59
C CYS A 123 6.22 8.35 18.32
N HIS A 124 7.17 8.97 17.61
CA HIS A 124 7.56 10.39 17.64
C HIS A 124 6.55 11.38 18.24
N ALA A 125 5.55 11.54 17.38
CA ALA A 125 4.39 12.38 17.44
C ALA A 125 3.40 11.72 16.48
N SER A 126 2.12 12.04 16.64
CA SER A 126 1.05 11.49 15.84
C SER A 126 -0.06 12.52 15.70
N ILE A 127 -0.77 12.46 14.56
CA ILE A 127 -2.08 13.09 14.41
C ILE A 127 -3.10 11.98 14.24
N VAL A 128 -4.11 11.96 15.11
CA VAL A 128 -5.24 11.03 15.03
C VAL A 128 -6.48 11.82 14.65
N CYS A 129 -7.15 11.41 13.59
CA CYS A 129 -8.40 12.01 13.11
C CYS A 129 -9.56 11.04 13.29
N TYR A 130 -10.68 11.57 13.77
CA TYR A 130 -11.91 10.81 14.02
C TYR A 130 -13.01 11.23 13.06
N GLY A 131 -13.80 10.25 12.62
CA GLY A 131 -14.92 10.49 11.73
C GLY A 131 -16.06 9.52 11.95
N LYS A 132 -17.27 9.99 11.63
CA LYS A 132 -18.47 9.17 11.52
C LYS A 132 -18.60 8.74 10.05
N ALA A 133 -18.69 7.44 9.82
CA ALA A 133 -18.84 6.85 8.50
C ALA A 133 -20.32 6.58 8.20
N TYR A 134 -20.75 6.86 6.97
CA TYR A 134 -22.15 6.78 6.55
C TYR A 134 -22.33 6.08 5.21
N GLN A 135 -23.50 5.47 5.06
CA GLN A 135 -24.09 5.17 3.78
C GLN A 135 -25.10 6.27 3.46
N VAL A 136 -24.95 6.92 2.31
CA VAL A 136 -25.81 8.02 1.87
C VAL A 136 -26.33 7.72 0.47
N GLU A 137 -27.64 7.87 0.29
CA GLU A 137 -28.29 7.77 -1.02
C GLU A 137 -27.99 9.00 -1.87
N ASN A 138 -27.90 8.82 -3.20
CA ASN A 138 -27.75 9.91 -4.18
C ASN A 138 -26.45 10.74 -4.05
N ILE A 139 -25.35 10.13 -3.61
CA ILE A 139 -24.01 10.72 -3.81
C ILE A 139 -23.70 10.67 -5.31
N GLN A 140 -23.42 11.84 -5.90
CA GLN A 140 -23.05 11.99 -7.31
C GLN A 140 -21.58 11.67 -7.55
#